data_AF-A0A353A1W1-F1
#
_entry.id   AF-A0A353A1W1-F1
#
_cell.length_a   1.000
_cell.length_b   1.000
_cell.length_c   1.000
_cell.angle_alpha   90.00
_cell.angle_beta   90.00
_cell.angle_gamma   90.00
#
_symmetry.space_group_name_H-M   'P 1'
#
loop_
_entity.id
_entity.type
_entity.pdbx_description
1 polymer ?
#
loop_
_entity_poly.entity_id
_entity_poly.type
_entity_poly.pdbx_seq_one_letter_code
_entity_poly.pdbx_strand_id
1 'polypeptide(L)'
;MNHVIDHSTARQLSDSVRKDLYAKRISEAQDKLSLLVQCSQDSQLNAEFGELRANYNAMLTFLTQGGHDDNRFDVQQDMARKTWTLLTRARRAVRLLSRDDTYSRTSDRLARAGASAQSLTSQWAHTFPSRERYDLQDTLFDFLWTSPMWSEADTALWYDFIQRQDSLVQQHMLGAVFLAMWEFPDPEKLRLTTLMAQCGDRRTSLTAITALVLVEQADGHELESLAAHKPGVLQSTLLPQATSVQVEMALVLASKADTELEQNEINHIQHTDPAQAIKAAMQIKLKYVRKRLAMGYDPNLTRMGTLHSSKFLATCSHWFLPFDTTHP
;
A
#
# COMPACT_ATOMS: atom_id res chain seq x y z
N MET A 1 26.18 -15.65 7.74
CA MET A 1 25.04 -16.44 8.26
C MET A 1 23.77 -15.86 7.65
N ASN A 2 23.02 -16.65 6.88
CA ASN A 2 21.77 -16.21 6.27
C ASN A 2 20.66 -16.19 7.33
N HIS A 3 20.40 -15.03 7.91
CA HIS A 3 19.22 -14.84 8.76
C HIS A 3 18.00 -14.60 7.87
N VAL A 4 17.44 -15.69 7.33
CA VAL A 4 16.08 -15.65 6.77
C VAL A 4 15.14 -15.55 7.96
N ILE A 5 14.58 -14.37 8.18
CA ILE A 5 13.51 -14.16 9.17
C ILE A 5 12.17 -14.46 8.50
N ASP A 6 11.24 -15.08 9.24
CA ASP A 6 9.89 -15.30 8.73
C ASP A 6 9.11 -13.99 8.60
N HIS A 7 8.02 -14.02 7.81
CA HIS A 7 7.17 -12.85 7.57
C HIS A 7 6.57 -12.26 8.87
N SER A 8 6.31 -13.08 9.88
CA SER A 8 5.74 -12.63 11.15
C SER A 8 6.75 -11.80 11.97
N THR A 9 8.00 -12.25 11.99
CA THR A 9 9.14 -11.59 12.63
C THR A 9 9.47 -10.28 11.91
N ALA A 10 9.52 -10.32 10.57
CA ALA A 10 9.73 -9.13 9.75
C ALA A 10 8.66 -8.06 10.04
N ARG A 11 7.40 -8.48 10.20
CA ARG A 11 6.29 -7.58 10.55
C ARG A 11 6.43 -6.99 11.95
N GLN A 12 6.76 -7.80 12.96
CA GLN A 12 6.96 -7.30 14.34
C GLN A 12 8.10 -6.28 14.42
N LEU A 13 9.22 -6.54 13.73
CA LEU A 13 10.33 -5.59 13.64
C LEU A 13 9.88 -4.29 12.96
N SER A 14 9.12 -4.40 11.87
CA SER A 14 8.56 -3.25 11.16
C SER A 14 7.68 -2.38 12.04
N ASP A 15 6.77 -2.99 12.79
CA ASP A 15 5.85 -2.28 13.69
C ASP A 15 6.62 -1.60 14.84
N SER A 16 7.72 -2.20 15.29
CA SER A 16 8.62 -1.59 16.28
C SER A 16 9.38 -0.38 15.73
N VAL A 17 9.87 -0.44 14.48
CA VAL A 17 10.50 0.72 13.79
C VAL A 17 9.48 1.84 13.61
N ARG A 18 8.27 1.52 13.14
CA ARG A 18 7.16 2.48 12.97
C ARG A 18 6.86 3.22 14.26
N LYS A 19 6.76 2.50 15.39
CA LYS A 19 6.49 3.10 16.71
C LYS A 19 7.54 4.14 17.10
N ASP A 20 8.81 3.90 16.79
CA ASP A 20 9.89 4.85 17.10
C ASP A 20 9.89 6.03 16.15
N LEU A 21 9.66 5.82 14.85
CA LEU A 21 9.51 6.90 13.87
C LEU A 21 8.33 7.83 14.21
N TYR A 22 7.18 7.28 14.61
CA TYR A 22 6.03 8.09 15.08
C TYR A 22 6.36 8.90 16.33
N ALA A 23 7.19 8.34 17.21
CA ALA A 23 7.69 9.03 18.40
C ALA A 23 8.87 9.99 18.09
N LYS A 24 9.22 10.21 16.82
CA LYS A 24 10.36 11.02 16.37
C LYS A 24 11.72 10.56 16.93
N ARG A 25 11.83 9.27 17.24
CA ARG A 25 13.03 8.60 17.77
C ARG A 25 13.79 7.93 16.63
N ILE A 26 14.45 8.76 15.80
CA ILE A 26 15.10 8.33 14.54
C ILE A 26 16.26 7.37 14.81
N SER A 27 17.06 7.59 15.87
CA SER A 27 18.21 6.72 16.18
C SER A 27 17.75 5.30 16.51
N GLU A 28 16.77 5.18 17.40
CA GLU A 28 16.20 3.91 17.83
C GLU A 28 15.50 3.19 16.67
N ALA A 29 14.81 3.95 15.82
CA ALA A 29 14.23 3.44 14.60
C ALA A 29 15.30 2.87 13.64
N GLN A 30 16.41 3.60 13.42
CA GLN A 30 17.52 3.14 12.58
C GLN A 30 18.21 1.91 13.16
N ASP A 31 18.41 1.85 14.47
CA ASP A 31 18.99 0.67 15.13
C ASP A 31 18.14 -0.59 14.88
N LYS A 32 16.82 -0.48 15.03
CA LYS A 32 15.90 -1.59 14.75
C LYS A 32 15.79 -1.91 13.26
N LEU A 33 15.80 -0.90 12.40
CA LEU A 33 15.76 -1.05 10.94
C LEU A 33 16.99 -1.79 10.40
N SER A 34 18.15 -1.66 11.06
CA SER A 34 19.39 -2.30 10.62
C SER A 34 19.27 -3.81 10.42
N LEU A 35 18.49 -4.50 11.27
CA LEU A 35 18.25 -5.94 11.13
C LEU A 35 17.43 -6.26 9.88
N LEU A 36 16.37 -5.50 9.58
CA LEU A 36 15.58 -5.69 8.37
C LEU A 36 16.41 -5.43 7.11
N VAL A 37 17.25 -4.40 7.12
CA VAL A 37 18.17 -4.08 6.02
C VAL A 37 19.17 -5.21 5.79
N GLN A 38 19.75 -5.78 6.85
CA GLN A 38 20.65 -6.93 6.73
C GLN A 38 19.93 -8.17 6.19
N CYS A 39 18.72 -8.45 6.68
CA CYS A 39 17.90 -9.57 6.21
C CYS A 39 17.42 -9.40 4.76
N SER A 40 17.34 -8.17 4.25
CA SER A 40 16.91 -7.90 2.86
C SER A 40 17.89 -8.41 1.80
N GLN A 41 19.16 -8.66 2.17
CA GLN A 41 20.25 -9.05 1.27
C GLN A 41 20.43 -8.11 0.04
N ASP A 42 19.85 -6.91 0.10
CA ASP A 42 19.95 -5.91 -0.96
C ASP A 42 21.18 -5.03 -0.70
N SER A 43 22.22 -5.21 -1.51
CA SER A 43 23.48 -4.47 -1.38
C SER A 43 23.31 -2.95 -1.52
N GLN A 44 22.39 -2.52 -2.38
CA GLN A 44 22.13 -1.10 -2.59
C GLN A 44 21.41 -0.52 -1.36
N LEU A 45 20.40 -1.22 -0.85
CA LEU A 45 19.68 -0.81 0.35
C LEU A 45 20.60 -0.75 1.59
N ASN A 46 21.53 -1.69 1.71
CA ASN A 46 22.55 -1.69 2.77
C ASN A 46 23.48 -0.47 2.68
N ALA A 47 23.93 -0.12 1.47
CA ALA A 47 24.79 1.06 1.26
C ALA A 47 24.05 2.36 1.60
N GLU A 48 22.84 2.54 1.07
CA GLU A 48 22.00 3.72 1.34
C GLU A 48 21.68 3.87 2.84
N PHE A 49 21.39 2.77 3.53
CA PHE A 49 21.16 2.77 4.98
C PHE A 49 22.42 3.14 5.77
N GLY A 50 23.59 2.62 5.36
CA GLY A 50 24.87 2.95 5.98
C GLY A 50 25.19 4.44 5.88
N GLU A 51 24.97 5.03 4.69
CA GLU A 51 25.14 6.47 4.46
C GLU A 51 24.16 7.29 5.32
N LEU A 52 22.88 6.93 5.33
CA LEU A 52 21.86 7.62 6.13
C LEU A 52 22.23 7.65 7.62
N ARG A 53 22.66 6.50 8.15
CA ARG A 53 23.05 6.37 9.57
C ARG A 53 24.30 7.17 9.88
N ALA A 54 25.30 7.15 8.99
CA ALA A 54 26.51 7.94 9.14
C ALA A 54 26.21 9.45 9.16
N ASN A 55 25.38 9.92 8.22
CA ASN A 55 24.99 11.32 8.12
C ASN A 55 24.19 11.78 9.35
N TYR A 56 23.26 10.96 9.84
CA TYR A 56 22.49 11.28 11.04
C TYR A 56 23.37 11.35 12.30
N ASN A 57 24.32 10.41 12.46
CA ASN A 57 25.27 10.44 13.57
C ASN A 57 26.22 11.65 13.53
N ALA A 58 26.65 12.05 12.34
CA ALA A 58 27.46 13.26 12.16
C ALA A 58 26.68 14.51 12.57
N MET A 59 25.41 14.62 12.16
CA MET A 59 24.53 15.71 12.58
C MET A 59 24.34 15.74 14.11
N LEU A 60 24.08 14.60 14.75
CA LEU A 60 23.96 14.54 16.21
C LEU A 60 25.26 14.99 16.90
N THR A 61 26.41 14.56 16.38
CA THR A 61 27.72 14.96 16.91
C THR A 61 27.92 16.47 16.80
N PHE A 62 27.64 17.06 15.64
CA PHE A 62 27.73 18.51 15.41
C PHE A 62 26.86 19.30 16.39
N LEU A 63 25.60 18.88 16.59
CA LEU A 63 24.68 19.51 17.52
C LEU A 63 25.15 19.37 18.98
N THR A 64 25.70 18.20 19.36
CA THR A 64 26.20 17.96 20.72
C THR A 64 27.43 18.81 21.04
N GLN A 65 28.21 19.19 20.02
CA GLN A 65 29.35 20.11 20.13
C GLN A 65 28.95 21.59 20.17
N GLY A 66 27.65 21.90 20.19
CA GLY A 66 27.13 23.27 20.22
C GLY A 66 27.00 23.92 18.85
N GLY A 67 27.14 23.15 17.77
CA GLY A 67 26.87 23.61 16.41
C GLY A 67 25.40 24.06 16.24
N HIS A 68 25.20 25.15 15.50
CA HIS A 68 23.89 25.66 15.14
C HIS A 68 23.63 25.43 13.66
N ASP A 69 22.43 24.95 13.32
CA ASP A 69 21.97 24.80 11.94
C ASP A 69 20.54 25.31 11.85
N ASP A 70 20.36 26.41 11.12
CA ASP A 70 19.06 27.06 10.92
C ASP A 70 18.05 26.13 10.22
N ASN A 71 18.54 25.14 9.45
CA ASN A 71 17.74 24.17 8.72
C ASN A 71 17.61 22.83 9.44
N ARG A 72 17.99 22.74 10.73
CA ARG A 72 17.97 21.50 11.51
C ARG A 72 16.65 20.74 11.40
N PHE A 73 15.53 21.46 11.43
CA PHE A 73 14.21 20.85 11.35
C PHE A 73 14.00 20.12 10.03
N ASP A 74 14.34 20.77 8.91
CA ASP A 74 14.19 20.21 7.57
C ASP A 74 15.13 19.01 7.36
N VAL A 75 16.37 19.10 7.86
CA VAL A 75 17.32 17.99 7.85
C VAL A 75 16.77 16.80 8.65
N GLN A 76 16.24 17.03 9.85
CA GLN A 76 15.64 15.96 10.65
C GLN A 76 14.42 15.32 9.96
N GLN A 77 13.58 16.12 9.29
CA GLN A 77 12.47 15.60 8.52
C GLN A 77 12.92 14.78 7.31
N ASP A 78 13.95 15.22 6.58
CA ASP A 78 14.51 14.48 5.46
C ASP A 78 15.11 13.13 5.92
N MET A 79 15.82 13.13 7.04
CA MET A 79 16.36 11.90 7.65
C MET A 79 15.25 10.92 8.06
N ALA A 80 14.16 11.44 8.66
CA ALA A 80 13.00 10.63 9.00
C ALA A 80 12.34 10.04 7.75
N ARG A 81 12.13 10.85 6.70
CA ARG A 81 11.55 10.43 5.43
C ARG A 81 12.36 9.33 4.75
N LYS A 82 13.69 9.51 4.66
CA LYS A 82 14.60 8.48 4.14
C LYS A 82 14.55 7.19 4.96
N THR A 83 14.42 7.31 6.29
CA THR A 83 14.27 6.13 7.16
C THR A 83 12.95 5.39 6.89
N TRP A 84 11.85 6.12 6.68
CA TRP A 84 10.56 5.55 6.25
C TRP A 84 10.67 4.85 4.88
N THR A 85 11.29 5.49 3.89
CA THR A 85 11.49 4.90 2.56
C THR A 85 12.30 3.61 2.64
N LEU A 86 13.39 3.59 3.40
CA LEU A 86 14.22 2.39 3.59
C LEU A 86 13.46 1.29 4.34
N LEU A 87 12.64 1.63 5.32
CA LEU A 87 11.77 0.67 6.01
C LEU A 87 10.83 -0.01 5.01
N THR A 88 10.11 0.75 4.19
CA THR A 88 9.17 0.20 3.20
C THR A 88 9.88 -0.73 2.21
N ARG A 89 11.05 -0.30 1.70
CA ARG A 89 11.85 -1.11 0.76
C ARG A 89 12.40 -2.37 1.42
N ALA A 90 12.95 -2.28 2.63
CA ALA A 90 13.53 -3.42 3.33
C ALA A 90 12.47 -4.48 3.65
N ARG A 91 11.28 -4.04 4.08
CA ARG A 91 10.14 -4.93 4.33
C ARG A 91 9.73 -5.71 3.09
N ARG A 92 9.61 -5.02 1.96
CA ARG A 92 9.27 -5.67 0.69
C ARG A 92 10.36 -6.66 0.28
N ALA A 93 11.63 -6.27 0.36
CA ALA A 93 12.75 -7.14 0.00
C ALA A 93 12.79 -8.42 0.86
N VAL A 94 12.63 -8.31 2.18
CA VAL A 94 12.55 -9.48 3.08
C VAL A 94 11.38 -10.40 2.72
N ARG A 95 10.20 -9.86 2.40
CA ARG A 95 9.04 -10.66 1.96
C ARG A 95 9.27 -11.34 0.62
N LEU A 96 9.95 -10.70 -0.32
CA LEU A 96 10.27 -11.35 -1.59
C LEU A 96 11.25 -12.51 -1.42
N LEU A 97 12.17 -12.41 -0.46
CA LEU A 97 13.11 -13.49 -0.14
C LEU A 97 12.45 -14.71 0.52
N SER A 98 11.36 -14.52 1.29
CA SER A 98 10.71 -15.63 2.00
C SER A 98 10.02 -16.63 1.07
N ARG A 99 9.53 -16.19 -0.11
CA ARG A 99 8.86 -17.02 -1.14
C ARG A 99 7.70 -17.87 -0.62
N ASP A 100 7.13 -17.49 0.51
CA ASP A 100 6.18 -18.27 1.29
C ASP A 100 4.72 -17.89 1.02
N ASP A 101 4.48 -16.84 0.24
CA ASP A 101 3.14 -16.33 -0.04
C ASP A 101 2.87 -16.10 -1.53
N THR A 102 1.62 -15.72 -1.87
CA THR A 102 1.22 -15.45 -3.25
C THR A 102 1.93 -14.22 -3.82
N TYR A 103 2.15 -13.19 -3.01
CA TYR A 103 2.81 -11.96 -3.45
C TYR A 103 4.22 -12.21 -3.97
N SER A 104 5.05 -12.88 -3.16
CA SER A 104 6.44 -13.21 -3.49
C SER A 104 6.54 -14.15 -4.70
N ARG A 105 5.68 -15.18 -4.77
CA ARG A 105 5.62 -16.10 -5.92
C ARG A 105 5.18 -15.41 -7.21
N THR A 106 4.21 -14.50 -7.15
CA THR A 106 3.76 -13.72 -8.31
C THR A 106 4.86 -12.77 -8.78
N SER A 107 5.52 -12.06 -7.87
CA SER A 107 6.63 -11.17 -8.21
C SER A 107 7.79 -11.94 -8.87
N ASP A 108 8.18 -13.10 -8.31
CA ASP A 108 9.21 -13.95 -8.88
C ASP A 108 8.83 -14.50 -10.27
N ARG A 109 7.57 -14.89 -10.45
CA ARG A 109 7.05 -15.35 -11.75
C ARG A 109 7.17 -14.26 -12.81
N LEU A 110 6.77 -13.04 -12.48
CA LEU A 110 6.85 -11.88 -13.38
C LEU A 110 8.31 -11.52 -13.70
N ALA A 111 9.19 -11.54 -12.69
CA ALA A 111 10.61 -11.26 -12.88
C ALA A 111 11.27 -12.28 -13.82
N ARG A 112 10.97 -13.59 -13.66
CA ARG A 112 11.47 -14.64 -14.56
C ARG A 112 10.93 -14.52 -15.98
N ALA A 113 9.71 -14.01 -16.13
CA ALA A 113 9.11 -13.74 -17.43
C ALA A 113 9.68 -12.47 -18.10
N GLY A 114 10.55 -11.70 -17.43
CA GLY A 114 11.05 -10.43 -17.94
C GLY A 114 9.96 -9.37 -18.08
N ALA A 115 8.89 -9.46 -17.28
CA ALA A 115 7.81 -8.50 -17.31
C ALA A 115 8.31 -7.12 -16.86
N SER A 116 8.01 -6.10 -17.65
CA SER A 116 8.31 -4.70 -17.34
C SER A 116 7.12 -3.82 -17.71
N ALA A 117 7.03 -2.63 -17.13
CA ALA A 117 5.96 -1.68 -17.45
C ALA A 117 5.91 -1.41 -18.97
N GLN A 118 7.06 -1.19 -19.59
CA GLN A 118 7.17 -0.96 -21.03
C GLN A 118 6.76 -2.18 -21.86
N SER A 119 7.19 -3.40 -21.48
CA SER A 119 6.86 -4.60 -22.24
C SER A 119 5.36 -4.93 -22.16
N LEU A 120 4.75 -4.81 -20.98
CA LEU A 120 3.33 -5.10 -20.79
C LEU A 120 2.42 -4.06 -21.44
N THR A 121 2.73 -2.77 -21.31
CA THR A 121 1.94 -1.71 -21.95
C THR A 121 2.07 -1.73 -23.48
N SER A 122 3.24 -2.11 -24.01
CA SER A 122 3.44 -2.30 -25.45
C SER A 122 2.68 -3.53 -25.98
N GLN A 123 2.72 -4.65 -25.25
CA GLN A 123 1.89 -5.82 -25.58
C GLN A 123 0.41 -5.43 -25.59
N TRP A 124 -0.03 -4.64 -24.61
CA TRP A 124 -1.40 -4.14 -24.54
C TRP A 124 -1.76 -3.22 -25.71
N ALA A 125 -0.83 -2.50 -26.31
CA ALA A 125 -1.14 -1.72 -27.52
C ALA A 125 -1.44 -2.62 -28.75
N HIS A 126 -0.95 -3.87 -28.75
CA HIS A 126 -1.01 -4.77 -29.90
C HIS A 126 -1.95 -5.97 -29.73
N THR A 127 -2.45 -6.24 -28.54
CA THR A 127 -3.43 -7.31 -28.29
C THR A 127 -4.86 -6.81 -28.48
N PHE A 128 -5.57 -7.31 -29.49
CA PHE A 128 -6.99 -7.02 -29.69
C PHE A 128 -7.87 -7.64 -28.60
N PRO A 129 -9.12 -7.16 -28.39
CA PRO A 129 -10.06 -7.76 -27.45
C PRO A 129 -10.27 -9.27 -27.72
N SER A 130 -9.73 -10.10 -26.83
CA SER A 130 -9.67 -11.56 -26.96
C SER A 130 -9.44 -12.20 -25.59
N ARG A 131 -9.40 -13.54 -25.52
CA ARG A 131 -8.99 -14.24 -24.29
C ARG A 131 -7.60 -13.81 -23.81
N GLU A 132 -6.67 -13.62 -24.74
CA GLU A 132 -5.31 -13.16 -24.45
C GLU A 132 -5.29 -11.75 -23.85
N ARG A 133 -6.26 -10.90 -24.22
CA ARG A 133 -6.43 -9.58 -23.62
C ARG A 133 -6.74 -9.67 -22.13
N TYR A 134 -7.62 -10.59 -21.74
CA TYR A 134 -7.95 -10.81 -20.34
C TYR A 134 -6.76 -11.38 -19.56
N ASP A 135 -6.04 -12.36 -20.11
CA ASP A 135 -4.83 -12.89 -19.47
C ASP A 135 -3.72 -11.81 -19.31
N LEU A 136 -3.60 -10.90 -20.28
CA LEU A 136 -2.69 -9.76 -20.19
C LEU A 136 -3.15 -8.73 -19.14
N GLN A 137 -4.47 -8.49 -19.04
CA GLN A 137 -5.03 -7.62 -18.00
C GLN A 137 -4.67 -8.16 -16.60
N ASP A 138 -4.80 -9.46 -16.38
CA ASP A 138 -4.45 -10.07 -15.10
C ASP A 138 -2.94 -10.02 -14.83
N THR A 139 -2.13 -10.12 -15.88
CA THR A 139 -0.68 -9.93 -15.77
C THR A 139 -0.31 -8.48 -15.42
N LEU A 140 -1.02 -7.50 -15.99
CA LEU A 140 -0.88 -6.09 -15.62
C LEU A 140 -1.30 -5.83 -14.17
N PHE A 141 -2.41 -6.44 -13.73
CA PHE A 141 -2.84 -6.39 -12.33
C PHE A 141 -1.76 -6.94 -11.40
N ASP A 142 -1.27 -8.15 -11.65
CA ASP A 142 -0.22 -8.79 -10.86
C ASP A 142 1.06 -7.94 -10.83
N PHE A 143 1.41 -7.31 -11.97
CA PHE A 143 2.57 -6.43 -12.07
C PHE A 143 2.40 -5.18 -11.21
N LEU A 144 1.26 -4.49 -11.30
CA LEU A 144 0.97 -3.30 -10.51
C LEU A 144 0.92 -3.63 -9.01
N TRP A 145 0.22 -4.71 -8.65
CA TRP A 145 0.06 -5.14 -7.26
C TRP A 145 1.41 -5.49 -6.62
N THR A 146 2.26 -6.20 -7.34
CA THR A 146 3.58 -6.61 -6.82
C THR A 146 4.69 -5.60 -7.13
N SER A 147 4.37 -4.42 -7.69
CA SER A 147 5.38 -3.44 -8.08
C SER A 147 6.17 -2.88 -6.88
N PRO A 148 7.46 -2.51 -7.07
CA PRO A 148 8.23 -1.79 -6.05
C PRO A 148 7.69 -0.37 -5.85
N MET A 149 8.33 0.41 -4.95
CA MET A 149 8.04 1.85 -4.86
C MET A 149 8.23 2.53 -6.22
N TRP A 150 7.30 3.41 -6.57
CA TRP A 150 7.30 4.12 -7.85
C TRP A 150 8.15 5.39 -7.80
N SER A 151 8.69 5.72 -8.96
CA SER A 151 9.20 7.06 -9.27
C SER A 151 8.10 7.92 -9.89
N GLU A 152 8.36 9.23 -10.00
CA GLU A 152 7.47 10.15 -10.74
C GLU A 152 7.26 9.71 -12.20
N ALA A 153 8.29 9.09 -12.81
CA ALA A 153 8.21 8.59 -14.18
C ALA A 153 7.26 7.38 -14.28
N ASP A 154 7.26 6.50 -13.28
CA ASP A 154 6.32 5.38 -13.21
C ASP A 154 4.88 5.89 -13.03
N THR A 155 4.68 6.89 -12.16
CA THR A 155 3.37 7.54 -11.97
C THR A 155 2.85 8.11 -13.28
N ALA A 156 3.69 8.86 -14.02
CA ALA A 156 3.31 9.46 -15.29
C ALA A 156 2.95 8.38 -16.33
N LEU A 157 3.76 7.32 -16.45
CA LEU A 157 3.51 6.21 -17.36
C LEU A 157 2.19 5.51 -17.04
N TRP A 158 1.99 5.12 -15.78
CA TRP A 158 0.80 4.36 -15.38
C TRP A 158 -0.46 5.21 -15.42
N TYR A 159 -0.38 6.49 -15.06
CA TYR A 159 -1.51 7.40 -15.20
C TYR A 159 -1.92 7.52 -16.67
N ASP A 160 -0.94 7.74 -17.56
CA ASP A 160 -1.20 7.86 -19.00
C ASP A 160 -1.79 6.58 -19.61
N PHE A 161 -1.31 5.42 -19.17
CA PHE A 161 -1.85 4.14 -19.57
C PHE A 161 -3.27 3.91 -19.05
N ILE A 162 -3.50 4.02 -17.74
CA ILE A 162 -4.76 3.66 -17.09
C ILE A 162 -5.89 4.59 -17.55
N GLN A 163 -5.66 5.91 -17.61
CA GLN A 163 -6.72 6.88 -17.95
C GLN A 163 -7.34 6.67 -19.35
N ARG A 164 -6.63 5.98 -20.25
CA ARG A 164 -7.09 5.70 -21.63
C ARG A 164 -7.87 4.40 -21.75
N GLN A 165 -7.93 3.59 -20.71
CA GLN A 165 -8.67 2.33 -20.73
C GLN A 165 -10.16 2.57 -20.45
N ASP A 166 -11.00 1.57 -20.73
CA ASP A 166 -12.39 1.60 -20.29
C ASP A 166 -12.48 1.54 -18.76
N SER A 167 -13.64 1.92 -18.22
CA SER A 167 -13.85 2.03 -16.78
C SER A 167 -13.63 0.71 -16.03
N LEU A 168 -13.84 -0.45 -16.67
CA LEU A 168 -13.67 -1.74 -16.00
C LEU A 168 -12.18 -2.05 -15.81
N VAL A 169 -11.39 -1.83 -16.85
CA VAL A 169 -9.93 -1.97 -16.76
C VAL A 169 -9.34 -0.93 -15.80
N GLN A 170 -9.84 0.31 -15.83
CA GLN A 170 -9.42 1.36 -14.89
C GLN A 170 -9.63 0.94 -13.44
N GLN A 171 -10.83 0.46 -13.10
CA GLN A 171 -11.15 -0.03 -11.76
C GLN A 171 -10.26 -1.20 -11.35
N HIS A 172 -10.03 -2.14 -12.27
CA HIS A 172 -9.18 -3.30 -12.01
C HIS A 172 -7.73 -2.90 -11.70
N MET A 173 -7.15 -2.02 -12.51
CA MET A 173 -5.79 -1.51 -12.28
C MET A 173 -5.70 -0.67 -11.00
N LEU A 174 -6.73 0.13 -10.70
CA LEU A 174 -6.81 0.87 -9.42
C LEU A 174 -6.88 -0.07 -8.22
N GLY A 175 -7.58 -1.21 -8.34
CA GLY A 175 -7.57 -2.26 -7.32
C GLY A 175 -6.16 -2.81 -7.06
N ALA A 176 -5.37 -3.06 -8.12
CA ALA A 176 -3.99 -3.50 -7.98
C ALA A 176 -3.11 -2.45 -7.28
N VAL A 177 -3.23 -1.18 -7.69
CA VAL A 177 -2.47 -0.06 -7.11
C VAL A 177 -2.85 0.15 -5.64
N PHE A 178 -4.13 0.04 -5.30
CA PHE A 178 -4.63 0.04 -3.92
C PHE A 178 -3.97 -1.08 -3.11
N LEU A 179 -4.02 -2.33 -3.58
CA LEU A 179 -3.41 -3.46 -2.85
C LEU A 179 -1.89 -3.30 -2.68
N ALA A 180 -1.21 -2.73 -3.66
CA ALA A 180 0.22 -2.44 -3.55
C ALA A 180 0.50 -1.42 -2.44
N MET A 181 -0.21 -0.28 -2.44
CA MET A 181 -0.09 0.75 -1.40
C MET A 181 -0.50 0.23 -0.02
N TRP A 182 -1.51 -0.64 0.01
CA TRP A 182 -2.03 -1.25 1.22
C TRP A 182 -0.97 -2.07 1.97
N GLU A 183 -0.10 -2.72 1.22
CA GLU A 183 0.98 -3.54 1.78
C GLU A 183 2.25 -2.72 2.02
N PHE A 184 2.56 -1.82 1.10
CA PHE A 184 3.76 -0.99 1.08
C PHE A 184 3.37 0.46 0.71
N PRO A 185 3.20 1.35 1.70
CA PRO A 185 2.82 2.73 1.47
C PRO A 185 3.77 3.44 0.48
N ASP A 186 3.19 4.12 -0.50
CA ASP A 186 3.93 4.71 -1.62
C ASP A 186 3.25 6.03 -2.05
N PRO A 187 3.95 7.18 -1.94
CA PRO A 187 3.38 8.48 -2.27
C PRO A 187 3.10 8.65 -3.77
N GLU A 188 3.84 7.98 -4.63
CA GLU A 188 3.70 8.09 -6.09
C GLU A 188 2.46 7.31 -6.58
N LYS A 189 2.21 6.13 -6.01
CA LYS A 189 0.93 5.41 -6.21
C LYS A 189 -0.25 6.21 -5.67
N LEU A 190 -0.10 6.85 -4.50
CA LEU A 190 -1.14 7.70 -3.90
C LEU A 190 -1.46 8.90 -4.81
N ARG A 191 -0.44 9.49 -5.42
CA ARG A 191 -0.57 10.56 -6.40
C ARG A 191 -1.36 10.11 -7.63
N LEU A 192 -1.06 8.94 -8.20
CA LEU A 192 -1.86 8.37 -9.30
C LEU A 192 -3.32 8.20 -8.89
N THR A 193 -3.59 7.59 -7.72
CA THR A 193 -4.95 7.38 -7.24
C THR A 193 -5.69 8.70 -7.04
N THR A 194 -5.00 9.74 -6.56
CA THR A 194 -5.57 11.09 -6.42
C THR A 194 -5.94 11.71 -7.76
N LEU A 195 -5.09 11.56 -8.79
CA LEU A 195 -5.42 12.01 -10.15
C LEU A 195 -6.63 11.26 -10.72
N MET A 196 -6.73 9.96 -10.47
CA MET A 196 -7.88 9.15 -10.91
C MET A 196 -9.16 9.47 -10.13
N ALA A 197 -9.08 9.91 -8.86
CA ALA A 197 -10.23 10.39 -8.09
C ALA A 197 -10.85 11.66 -8.70
N GLN A 198 -10.05 12.45 -9.41
CA GLN A 198 -10.47 13.69 -10.07
C GLN A 198 -10.89 13.48 -11.53
N CYS A 199 -10.90 12.23 -12.02
CA CYS A 199 -11.31 11.95 -13.39
C CYS A 199 -12.80 12.20 -13.62
N GLY A 200 -13.20 12.44 -14.87
CA GLY A 200 -14.59 12.71 -15.22
C GLY A 200 -15.52 11.49 -15.14
N ASP A 201 -14.97 10.27 -15.12
CA ASP A 201 -15.75 9.04 -14.98
C ASP A 201 -16.14 8.80 -13.52
N ARG A 202 -17.45 8.85 -13.24
CA ARG A 202 -17.97 8.75 -11.86
C ARG A 202 -17.60 7.43 -11.18
N ARG A 203 -17.58 6.31 -11.93
CA ARG A 203 -17.30 4.99 -11.37
C ARG A 203 -15.84 4.87 -10.95
N THR A 204 -14.93 5.27 -11.82
CA THR A 204 -13.49 5.26 -11.57
C THR A 204 -13.10 6.25 -10.48
N SER A 205 -13.70 7.45 -10.50
CA SER A 205 -13.54 8.44 -9.43
C SER A 205 -13.93 7.87 -8.07
N LEU A 206 -15.09 7.21 -7.97
CA LEU A 206 -15.54 6.59 -6.72
C LEU A 206 -14.58 5.47 -6.25
N THR A 207 -14.14 4.59 -7.16
CA THR A 207 -13.16 3.54 -6.86
C THR A 207 -11.86 4.12 -6.30
N ALA A 208 -11.35 5.18 -6.92
CA ALA A 208 -10.16 5.87 -6.46
C ALA A 208 -10.37 6.54 -5.09
N ILE A 209 -11.49 7.23 -4.87
CA ILE A 209 -11.82 7.84 -3.57
C ILE A 209 -11.90 6.77 -2.48
N THR A 210 -12.50 5.62 -2.76
CA THR A 210 -12.55 4.49 -1.82
C THR A 210 -11.15 3.97 -1.49
N ALA A 211 -10.28 3.80 -2.49
CA ALA A 211 -8.89 3.42 -2.26
C ALA A 211 -8.16 4.43 -1.37
N LEU A 212 -8.34 5.73 -1.62
CA LEU A 212 -7.74 6.81 -0.82
C LEU A 212 -8.23 6.78 0.63
N VAL A 213 -9.54 6.70 0.84
CA VAL A 213 -10.14 6.62 2.18
C VAL A 213 -9.59 5.43 2.95
N LEU A 214 -9.54 4.27 2.32
CA LEU A 214 -9.02 3.05 2.92
C LEU A 214 -7.56 3.21 3.36
N VAL A 215 -6.71 3.62 2.42
CA VAL A 215 -5.27 3.73 2.63
C VAL A 215 -4.95 4.78 3.70
N GLU A 216 -5.66 5.91 3.69
CA GLU A 216 -5.54 6.96 4.71
C GLU A 216 -5.88 6.41 6.12
N GLN A 217 -6.94 5.62 6.23
CA GLN A 217 -7.34 5.04 7.51
C GLN A 217 -6.32 4.02 8.05
N ALA A 218 -5.65 3.26 7.19
CA ALA A 218 -4.62 2.31 7.65
C ALA A 218 -3.25 2.96 7.89
N ASP A 219 -2.75 3.71 6.92
CA ASP A 219 -1.35 4.12 6.82
C ASP A 219 -1.18 5.63 6.56
N GLY A 220 -2.22 6.46 6.78
CA GLY A 220 -2.19 7.91 6.52
C GLY A 220 -1.01 8.66 7.16
N HIS A 221 -0.65 8.33 8.40
CA HIS A 221 0.54 8.94 9.05
C HIS A 221 1.87 8.53 8.42
N GLU A 222 1.97 7.30 7.90
CA GLU A 222 3.17 6.83 7.19
C GLU A 222 3.28 7.56 5.84
N LEU A 223 2.16 7.72 5.12
CA LEU A 223 2.09 8.49 3.88
C LEU A 223 2.40 9.97 4.08
N GLU A 224 1.90 10.58 5.16
CA GLU A 224 2.28 11.93 5.58
C GLU A 224 3.79 12.09 5.79
N SER A 225 4.40 11.07 6.40
CA SER A 225 5.83 11.08 6.65
C SER A 225 6.66 10.86 5.39
N LEU A 226 6.13 10.09 4.43
CA LEU A 226 6.79 9.78 3.14
C LEU A 226 6.67 10.93 2.12
N ALA A 227 5.52 11.59 2.04
CA ALA A 227 5.20 12.52 0.94
C ALA A 227 5.81 13.93 1.09
N ALA A 228 6.50 14.24 2.20
CA ALA A 228 7.01 15.60 2.55
C ALA A 228 5.94 16.70 2.67
N HIS A 229 4.72 16.41 2.22
CA HIS A 229 3.53 17.21 2.27
C HIS A 229 2.51 16.39 3.03
N LYS A 230 1.69 17.05 3.86
CA LYS A 230 0.44 16.44 4.29
C LYS A 230 -0.28 16.05 3.00
N PRO A 231 -0.56 14.76 2.75
CA PRO A 231 -1.66 14.40 1.93
C PRO A 231 -2.86 14.86 2.78
N GLY A 232 -3.22 16.14 2.67
CA GLY A 232 -4.59 16.59 2.89
C GLY A 232 -5.46 15.99 1.78
N VAL A 233 -5.30 14.69 1.51
CA VAL A 233 -5.92 13.93 0.44
C VAL A 233 -7.25 13.49 1.01
N LEU A 234 -8.13 14.48 1.15
CA LEU A 234 -8.99 14.85 0.05
C LEU A 234 -8.93 16.37 -0.05
N GLN A 235 -8.55 16.91 -1.21
CA GLN A 235 -8.80 18.31 -1.49
C GLN A 235 -10.23 18.65 -1.03
N SER A 236 -10.48 19.87 -0.55
CA SER A 236 -11.81 20.29 -0.06
C SER A 236 -12.95 19.91 -1.02
N THR A 237 -12.63 19.78 -2.31
CA THR A 237 -13.49 19.30 -3.40
C THR A 237 -13.93 17.83 -3.30
N LEU A 238 -13.08 16.92 -2.83
CA LEU A 238 -13.37 15.49 -2.71
C LEU A 238 -13.87 15.08 -1.32
N LEU A 239 -13.73 15.97 -0.32
CA LEU A 239 -14.10 15.71 1.07
C LEU A 239 -15.54 15.20 1.26
N PRO A 240 -16.58 15.77 0.60
CA PRO A 240 -17.95 15.28 0.77
C PRO A 240 -18.14 13.83 0.29
N GLN A 241 -17.51 13.47 -0.83
CA GLN A 241 -17.59 12.12 -1.41
C GLN A 241 -16.85 11.12 -0.53
N ALA A 242 -15.69 11.47 -0.02
CA ALA A 242 -14.98 10.62 0.94
C ALA A 242 -15.71 10.47 2.26
N THR A 243 -16.34 11.51 2.80
CA THR A 243 -17.19 11.37 3.99
C THR A 243 -18.36 10.43 3.70
N SER A 244 -18.99 10.52 2.53
CA SER A 244 -20.03 9.57 2.10
C SER A 244 -19.51 8.14 2.06
N VAL A 245 -18.35 7.91 1.44
CA VAL A 245 -17.70 6.60 1.41
C VAL A 245 -17.38 6.12 2.83
N GLN A 246 -16.81 6.96 3.70
CA GLN A 246 -16.52 6.61 5.09
C GLN A 246 -17.78 6.19 5.86
N VAL A 247 -18.91 6.89 5.65
CA VAL A 247 -20.20 6.52 6.25
C VAL A 247 -20.69 5.18 5.71
N GLU A 248 -20.67 4.98 4.40
CA GLU A 248 -21.04 3.69 3.79
C GLU A 248 -20.14 2.56 4.30
N MET A 249 -18.83 2.80 4.41
CA MET A 249 -17.88 1.86 4.98
C MET A 249 -18.21 1.54 6.43
N ALA A 250 -18.53 2.53 7.26
CA ALA A 250 -18.93 2.31 8.64
C ALA A 250 -20.21 1.44 8.73
N LEU A 251 -21.19 1.69 7.85
CA LEU A 251 -22.40 0.88 7.75
C LEU A 251 -22.09 -0.56 7.30
N VAL A 252 -21.20 -0.74 6.32
CA VAL A 252 -20.77 -2.06 5.84
C VAL A 252 -20.00 -2.81 6.93
N LEU A 253 -19.07 -2.15 7.63
CA LEU A 253 -18.31 -2.71 8.74
C LEU A 253 -19.21 -3.15 9.90
N ALA A 254 -20.24 -2.36 10.21
CA ALA A 254 -21.24 -2.70 11.21
C ALA A 254 -22.15 -3.86 10.77
N SER A 255 -22.29 -4.09 9.46
CA SER A 255 -23.32 -4.99 8.95
C SER A 255 -22.97 -6.49 9.03
N LYS A 256 -21.71 -6.94 8.86
CA LYS A 256 -21.36 -8.38 8.89
C LYS A 256 -19.89 -8.69 9.23
N ALA A 257 -19.64 -9.45 10.30
CA ALA A 257 -18.39 -10.19 10.48
C ALA A 257 -18.34 -11.47 9.64
N ASP A 258 -17.14 -11.80 9.18
CA ASP A 258 -16.77 -13.00 8.44
C ASP A 258 -16.63 -14.20 9.38
N THR A 259 -16.23 -13.97 10.63
CA THR A 259 -16.03 -15.00 11.66
C THR A 259 -16.48 -14.48 13.03
N GLU A 260 -16.83 -15.39 13.94
CA GLU A 260 -17.15 -15.03 15.33
C GLU A 260 -15.98 -14.36 16.05
N LEU A 261 -14.75 -14.78 15.75
CA LEU A 261 -13.52 -14.17 16.26
C LEU A 261 -13.35 -12.71 15.80
N GLU A 262 -13.64 -12.43 14.53
CA GLU A 262 -13.64 -11.07 14.01
C GLU A 262 -14.76 -10.22 14.64
N GLN A 263 -15.97 -10.78 14.77
CA GLN A 263 -17.09 -10.08 15.42
C GLN A 263 -16.75 -9.74 16.87
N ASN A 264 -16.10 -10.66 17.57
CA ASN A 264 -15.65 -10.44 18.94
C ASN A 264 -14.62 -9.31 18.99
N GLU A 265 -13.59 -9.30 18.14
CA GLU A 265 -12.62 -8.19 18.08
C GLU A 265 -13.31 -6.84 17.81
N ILE A 266 -14.30 -6.80 16.90
CA ILE A 266 -15.06 -5.58 16.58
C ILE A 266 -15.92 -5.11 17.76
N ASN A 267 -16.60 -6.04 18.44
CA ASN A 267 -17.47 -5.73 19.58
C ASN A 267 -16.70 -5.17 20.80
N HIS A 268 -15.39 -5.39 20.88
CA HIS A 268 -14.53 -4.89 21.96
C HIS A 268 -13.91 -3.51 21.66
N ILE A 269 -14.22 -2.90 20.51
CA ILE A 269 -13.77 -1.53 20.21
C ILE A 269 -14.51 -0.56 21.14
N GLN A 270 -13.77 0.21 21.92
CA GLN A 270 -14.35 1.24 22.78
C GLN A 270 -14.92 2.39 21.93
N HIS A 271 -16.18 2.75 22.18
CA HIS A 271 -16.97 3.68 21.35
C HIS A 271 -16.83 5.16 21.75
N THR A 272 -15.66 5.62 22.18
CA THR A 272 -15.49 7.00 22.67
C THR A 272 -15.39 8.05 21.55
N ASP A 273 -14.90 7.67 20.36
CA ASP A 273 -14.86 8.51 19.15
C ASP A 273 -15.26 7.68 17.91
N PRO A 274 -16.32 8.07 17.17
CA PRO A 274 -16.74 7.37 15.95
C PRO A 274 -15.64 7.21 14.90
N ALA A 275 -14.78 8.21 14.70
CA ALA A 275 -13.72 8.15 13.70
C ALA A 275 -12.64 7.12 14.09
N GLN A 276 -12.24 7.11 15.36
CA GLN A 276 -11.32 6.10 15.90
C GLN A 276 -11.94 4.70 15.91
N ALA A 277 -13.23 4.58 16.23
CA ALA A 277 -13.92 3.29 16.22
C ALA A 277 -14.00 2.71 14.80
N ILE A 278 -14.30 3.54 13.80
CA ILE A 278 -14.26 3.15 12.38
C ILE A 278 -12.84 2.70 12.00
N LYS A 279 -11.81 3.50 12.33
CA LYS A 279 -10.41 3.15 12.06
C LYS A 279 -10.00 1.82 12.69
N ALA A 280 -10.38 1.56 13.94
CA ALA A 280 -10.09 0.31 14.64
C ALA A 280 -10.81 -0.88 14.00
N ALA A 281 -12.11 -0.74 13.67
CA ALA A 281 -12.90 -1.79 13.00
C ALA A 281 -12.32 -2.12 11.62
N MET A 282 -11.93 -1.08 10.88
CA MET A 282 -11.26 -1.18 9.60
C MET A 282 -9.97 -1.99 9.77
N GLN A 283 -9.08 -1.61 10.68
CA GLN A 283 -7.81 -2.33 10.94
C GLN A 283 -8.02 -3.81 11.26
N ILE A 284 -9.05 -4.16 12.05
CA ILE A 284 -9.42 -5.55 12.33
C ILE A 284 -9.82 -6.26 11.04
N LYS A 285 -10.75 -5.71 10.28
CA LYS A 285 -11.22 -6.30 9.00
C LYS A 285 -10.09 -6.51 8.01
N LEU A 286 -9.21 -5.53 7.89
CA LEU A 286 -8.06 -5.57 7.00
C LEU A 286 -7.00 -6.57 7.46
N LYS A 287 -6.84 -6.78 8.77
CA LYS A 287 -6.01 -7.85 9.33
C LYS A 287 -6.55 -9.23 8.91
N TYR A 288 -7.87 -9.46 8.92
CA TYR A 288 -8.47 -10.71 8.46
C TYR A 288 -8.32 -10.90 6.94
N VAL A 289 -8.45 -9.85 6.15
CA VAL A 289 -8.14 -9.87 4.70
C VAL A 289 -6.68 -10.26 4.43
N ARG A 290 -5.72 -9.61 5.12
CA ARG A 290 -4.29 -9.92 4.96
C ARG A 290 -3.99 -11.39 5.30
N LYS A 291 -4.62 -11.92 6.36
CA LYS A 291 -4.49 -13.34 6.74
C LYS A 291 -4.98 -14.27 5.64
N ARG A 292 -6.07 -13.91 4.95
CA ARG A 292 -6.58 -14.68 3.82
C ARG A 292 -5.62 -14.64 2.62
N LEU A 293 -5.14 -13.47 2.23
CA LEU A 293 -4.14 -13.36 1.15
C LEU A 293 -2.89 -14.22 1.44
N ALA A 294 -2.42 -14.21 2.69
CA ALA A 294 -1.30 -15.06 3.11
C ALA A 294 -1.61 -16.57 3.02
N MET A 295 -2.87 -16.98 3.13
CA MET A 295 -3.30 -18.38 2.97
C MET A 295 -3.43 -18.83 1.51
N GLY A 296 -3.09 -17.96 0.55
CA GLY A 296 -3.12 -18.29 -0.87
C GLY A 296 -4.47 -18.06 -1.54
N TYR A 297 -5.41 -17.35 -0.90
CA TYR A 297 -6.65 -16.94 -1.55
C TYR A 297 -6.39 -15.86 -2.61
N ASP A 298 -7.11 -15.95 -3.73
CA ASP A 298 -6.84 -15.18 -4.95
C ASP A 298 -7.05 -13.66 -4.74
N PRO A 299 -6.01 -12.83 -4.94
CA PRO A 299 -6.07 -11.37 -4.88
C PRO A 299 -6.76 -10.76 -6.10
N ASN A 300 -6.76 -11.49 -7.21
CA ASN A 300 -7.42 -11.09 -8.43
C ASN A 300 -8.91 -11.36 -8.23
N LEU A 301 -9.59 -10.32 -7.73
CA LEU A 301 -11.02 -10.27 -7.43
C LEU A 301 -11.92 -10.77 -8.59
N THR A 302 -11.37 -11.04 -9.78
CA THR A 302 -12.08 -11.61 -10.94
C THR A 302 -11.92 -13.12 -11.14
N ARG A 303 -10.90 -13.81 -10.57
CA ARG A 303 -10.60 -15.21 -10.94
C ARG A 303 -10.87 -16.28 -9.86
N MET A 304 -11.15 -15.95 -8.61
CA MET A 304 -11.71 -16.91 -7.65
C MET A 304 -12.61 -16.28 -6.58
N GLY A 305 -13.75 -16.94 -6.32
CA GLY A 305 -14.77 -16.63 -5.32
C GLY A 305 -14.34 -16.64 -3.84
N THR A 306 -13.04 -16.55 -3.52
CA THR A 306 -12.55 -16.69 -2.13
C THR A 306 -12.26 -15.36 -1.43
N LEU A 307 -11.95 -14.26 -2.13
CA LEU A 307 -12.15 -12.92 -1.55
C LEU A 307 -13.63 -12.54 -1.46
N HIS A 308 -14.52 -13.16 -2.26
CA HIS A 308 -15.97 -13.13 -2.04
C HIS A 308 -16.41 -13.85 -0.76
N SER A 309 -15.58 -14.73 -0.18
CA SER A 309 -15.88 -15.35 1.12
C SER A 309 -15.55 -14.42 2.31
N SER A 310 -14.87 -13.29 2.06
CA SER A 310 -14.85 -12.20 3.02
C SER A 310 -16.09 -11.36 2.75
N LYS A 311 -17.08 -11.40 3.62
CA LYS A 311 -18.31 -10.62 3.47
C LYS A 311 -17.99 -9.14 3.41
N PHE A 312 -16.96 -8.68 4.10
CA PHE A 312 -16.47 -7.31 4.00
C PHE A 312 -16.01 -6.98 2.58
N LEU A 313 -15.06 -7.73 2.02
CA LEU A 313 -14.59 -7.46 0.67
C LEU A 313 -15.61 -7.82 -0.41
N ALA A 314 -16.48 -8.79 -0.23
CA ALA A 314 -17.62 -9.04 -1.13
C ALA A 314 -18.59 -7.85 -1.16
N THR A 315 -18.75 -7.18 -0.01
CA THR A 315 -19.57 -5.97 0.07
C THR A 315 -18.82 -4.75 -0.42
N CYS A 316 -17.49 -4.66 -0.32
CA CYS A 316 -16.73 -3.53 -0.89
C CYS A 316 -16.24 -3.80 -2.32
N SER A 317 -16.34 -5.02 -2.84
CA SER A 317 -15.77 -5.40 -4.14
C SER A 317 -16.51 -4.73 -5.28
N HIS A 318 -17.80 -4.42 -5.13
CA HIS A 318 -18.53 -3.60 -6.11
C HIS A 318 -17.93 -2.19 -6.30
N TRP A 319 -17.08 -1.73 -5.37
CA TRP A 319 -16.30 -0.51 -5.54
C TRP A 319 -15.02 -0.70 -6.36
N PHE A 320 -14.54 -1.94 -6.54
CA PHE A 320 -13.27 -2.28 -7.20
C PHE A 320 -13.41 -3.24 -8.39
N LEU A 321 -14.59 -3.84 -8.57
CA LEU A 321 -14.93 -4.77 -9.63
C LEU A 321 -16.08 -4.22 -10.46
N PRO A 322 -16.10 -4.50 -11.77
CA PRO A 322 -17.37 -4.67 -12.47
C PRO A 322 -18.00 -5.93 -11.92
N PHE A 323 -19.27 -5.97 -11.52
CA PHE A 323 -20.12 -7.01 -12.10
C PHE A 323 -21.60 -6.67 -12.02
N ASP A 324 -22.19 -6.90 -13.20
CA ASP A 324 -23.57 -7.16 -13.53
C ASP A 324 -24.65 -6.23 -12.97
N THR A 325 -25.03 -5.24 -13.79
CA THR A 325 -26.24 -4.43 -13.59
C THR A 325 -27.54 -5.25 -13.71
N THR A 326 -27.46 -6.56 -13.98
CA THR A 326 -28.62 -7.45 -14.17
C THR A 326 -28.70 -8.63 -13.19
N HIS A 327 -27.85 -8.71 -12.17
CA HIS A 327 -28.04 -9.70 -11.11
C HIS A 327 -29.13 -9.21 -10.14
N PRO A 328 -30.21 -9.99 -9.89
CA PRO A 328 -31.33 -9.59 -9.02
C PRO A 328 -30.92 -9.35 -7.56
#